data_AF-A0A1Y2A0S2-F1
#
_entry.id   AF-A0A1Y2A0S2-F1
#
_cell.length_a   1.000
_cell.length_b   1.000
_cell.length_c   1.000
_cell.angle_alpha   90.00
_cell.angle_beta   90.00
_cell.angle_gamma   90.00
#
_symmetry.space_group_name_H-M   'P 1'
#
loop_
_entity.id
_entity.type
_entity.pdbx_description
1 polymer ?
#
loop_
_entity_poly.entity_id
_entity_poly.type
_entity_poly.pdbx_seq_one_letter_code
_entity_poly.pdbx_strand_id
1 'polypeptide(L)' 'MAAANSIVKKHITLLHEYNEIKDVGQGLMGLIADQRGVRIVEVQDEFGLTNHD' A
#
# COMPACT_ATOMS: atom_id res chain seq x y z
N MET A 1 1.33 25.94 -19.88
CA MET A 1 0.26 25.26 -19.12
C MET A 1 0.18 23.74 -19.36
N ALA A 2 0.47 23.22 -20.57
CA ALA A 2 0.40 21.79 -20.85
C ALA A 2 1.37 20.91 -20.00
N ALA A 3 2.60 21.38 -19.75
CA ALA A 3 3.59 20.64 -18.97
C ALA A 3 3.17 20.41 -17.50
N ALA A 4 2.61 21.43 -16.84
CA ALA A 4 2.12 21.31 -15.46
C ALA A 4 0.99 20.28 -15.35
N ASN A 5 0.06 20.27 -16.32
CA ASN A 5 -1.05 19.31 -16.35
C ASN A 5 -0.55 17.87 -16.57
N SER A 6 0.47 17.67 -17.42
CA SER A 6 1.10 16.37 -17.61
C SER A 6 1.77 15.84 -16.35
N ILE A 7 2.48 16.70 -15.60
CA ILE A 7 3.12 16.32 -14.34
C ILE A 7 2.08 15.92 -13.29
N VAL A 8 1.02 16.71 -13.13
CA VAL A 8 -0.07 16.40 -12.18
C VAL A 8 -0.74 15.08 -12.53
N LYS A 9 -1.08 14.85 -13.80
CA LYS A 9 -1.67 13.58 -14.25
C LYS A 9 -0.76 12.40 -13.95
N LYS A 10 0.55 12.53 -14.19
CA LYS A 10 1.53 11.49 -13.87
C LYS A 10 1.53 11.16 -12.36
N HIS A 11 1.49 12.18 -11.50
CA HIS A 11 1.43 11.96 -10.05
C HIS A 11 0.13 11.28 -9.61
N ILE A 12 -1.01 11.67 -10.19
CA ILE A 12 -2.30 11.03 -9.91
C ILE A 12 -2.26 9.54 -10.29
N THR A 13 -1.73 9.22 -11.47
CA THR A 13 -1.60 7.82 -11.91
C THR A 13 -0.70 7.02 -10.97
N LEU A 14 0.48 7.53 -10.64
CA LEU A 14 1.41 6.84 -9.73
C LEU A 14 0.81 6.63 -8.34
N LEU A 15 0.08 7.61 -7.81
CA LEU A 15 -0.59 7.49 -6.52
C LEU A 15 -1.70 6.43 -6.55
N HIS A 16 -2.45 6.36 -7.66
CA HIS A 16 -3.49 5.35 -7.82
C HIS A 16 -2.90 3.94 -7.87
N GLU A 17 -1.87 3.73 -8.68
CA GLU A 17 -1.15 2.44 -8.78
C GLU A 17 -0.56 2.03 -7.43
N TYR A 18 0.03 2.98 -6.69
CA TYR A 18 0.54 2.74 -5.34
C TYR A 18 -0.57 2.32 -4.37
N ASN A 19 -1.72 3.00 -4.39
CA ASN A 19 -2.83 2.66 -3.51
C ASN A 19 -3.42 1.29 -3.84
N GLU A 20 -3.57 0.95 -5.13
CA GLU A 20 -4.08 -0.36 -5.54
C GLU A 20 -3.18 -1.51 -5.05
N ILE A 21 -1.86 -1.40 -5.21
CA ILE A 21 -0.96 -2.46 -4.75
C ILE A 21 -0.90 -2.54 -3.22
N LYS A 22 -0.98 -1.39 -2.53
CA LYS A 22 -1.05 -1.34 -1.07
C LYS A 22 -2.30 -2.02 -0.55
N ASP A 23 -3.47 -1.75 -1.13
CA ASP A 23 -4.75 -2.32 -0.70
C ASP A 23 -4.78 -3.85 -0.89
N VAL A 24 -4.28 -4.34 -2.03
CA VAL A 24 -4.13 -5.78 -2.28
C VAL A 24 -3.19 -6.41 -1.25
N GLY A 25 -2.03 -5.77 -1.00
CA GLY A 25 -1.07 -6.23 0.00
C GLY A 25 -1.66 -6.30 1.41
N GLN A 26 -2.40 -5.26 1.83
CA GLN A 26 -3.08 -5.23 3.12
C GLN A 26 -4.17 -6.31 3.24
N GLY A 27 -4.94 -6.55 2.17
CA GLY A 27 -5.91 -7.64 2.12
C GLY A 27 -5.27 -9.01 2.32
N LEU A 28 -4.16 -9.29 1.61
CA LEU A 28 -3.41 -10.55 1.76
C LEU A 28 -2.83 -10.71 3.17
N MET A 29 -2.26 -9.64 3.73
CA MET A 29 -1.75 -9.67 5.11
C MET A 29 -2.86 -9.87 6.13
N GLY A 30 -4.06 -9.34 5.89
CA GLY A 30 -5.24 -9.60 6.71
C GLY A 30 -5.62 -11.09 6.73
N LEU A 31 -5.60 -11.75 5.58
CA LEU A 31 -5.86 -13.19 5.49
C LEU A 31 -4.79 -14.02 6.23
N ILE A 32 -3.51 -13.62 6.11
CA ILE A 32 -2.41 -14.28 6.82
C ILE A 32 -2.57 -14.10 8.34
N ALA A 33 -2.91 -12.89 8.78
CA ALA A 33 -3.10 -12.57 10.19
C ALA A 33 -4.26 -13.37 10.79
N ASP A 34 -5.39 -13.45 10.08
CA ASP A 34 -6.56 -14.25 10.47
C ASP A 34 -6.22 -15.74 10.58
N GLN A 35 -5.52 -16.29 9.58
CA GLN A 35 -5.09 -17.69 9.60
C GLN A 35 -4.12 -18.01 10.75
N ARG A 36 -3.27 -17.05 11.14
CA ARG A 36 -2.29 -17.20 12.22
C ARG A 36 -2.84 -16.84 13.60
N GLY A 37 -4.03 -16.23 13.69
CA GLY A 37 -4.61 -15.73 14.94
C GLY A 37 -3.80 -14.60 15.59
N VAL A 38 -3.06 -13.82 14.78
CA VAL A 38 -2.24 -12.69 15.24
C VAL A 38 -2.80 -11.37 14.69
N ARG A 39 -2.33 -10.23 15.19
CA ARG A 39 -2.75 -8.94 14.65
C ARG A 39 -2.03 -8.65 13.34
N ILE A 40 -2.70 -7.95 12.44
CA ILE A 40 -2.13 -7.56 11.13
C ILE A 40 -0.83 -6.75 11.27
N VAL A 41 -0.68 -5.96 12.33
CA VAL A 41 0.55 -5.20 12.62
C VAL A 41 1.76 -6.11 12.84
N GLU A 42 1.56 -7.29 13.44
CA GLU A 42 2.64 -8.26 13.69
C GLU A 42 3.10 -8.90 12.38
N VAL A 43 2.17 -9.13 11.45
CA VAL A 43 2.48 -9.59 10.09
C VAL A 43 3.18 -8.49 9.29
N GLN A 44 2.72 -7.24 9.39
CA GLN A 44 3.36 -6.10 8.74
C GLN A 44 4.81 -5.91 9.21
N ASP A 45 5.06 -6.00 10.52
CA ASP A 45 6.41 -5.92 11.10
C ASP A 45 7.33 -7.03 10.57
N GLU A 46 6.84 -8.26 10.44
CA GLU A 46 7.57 -9.40 9.86
C GLU A 46 7.98 -9.15 8.39
N PHE A 47 7.11 -8.49 7.62
CA PHE A 47 7.38 -8.10 6.24
C PHE A 47 8.15 -6.77 6.10
N GLY A 48 8.59 -6.18 7.21
CA GLY A 48 9.35 -4.91 7.22
C GLY A 48 8.50 -3.68 6.88
N LEU A 49 7.17 -3.78 6.96
CA LEU A 49 6.24 -2.67 6.75
C LEU A 49 6.04 -1.91 8.06
N THR A 50 7.04 -1.13 8.46
CA THR A 50 6.91 -0.20 9.59
C THR A 50 6.17 1.06 9.14
N ASN A 51 5.22 1.54 9.95
CA ASN A 51 4.43 2.79 9.71
C ASN A 51 5.26 4.08 9.78
N HIS A 52 6.52 4.07 9.33
CA HIS A 52 7.50 5.13 9.56
C HIS A 52 7.80 6.00 8.33
N ASP A 53 6.90 6.02 7.34
CA ASP A 53 6.89 6.93 6.18
C ASP A 53 5.59 7.74 6.11
#